data_AF-A0A951Z1H1-F1
#
_entry.id   AF-A0A951Z1H1-F1
#
_cell.length_a   1.000
_cell.length_b   1.000
_cell.length_c   1.000
_cell.angle_alpha   90.00
_cell.angle_beta   90.00
_cell.angle_gamma   90.00
#
_symmetry.space_group_name_H-M   'P 1'
#
loop_
_entity.id
_entity.type
_entity.pdbx_description
1 polymer ?
#
loop_
_entity_poly.entity_id
_entity_poly.type
_entity_poly.pdbx_seq_one_letter_code
_entity_poly.pdbx_strand_id
1 'polypeptide(L)' 'MKSNDLFDEALRLPERERAKLAGYLILSLEAEAESGVEALWDAEIQARLDQLEAGDVQLVPAEEVIARLLKIVER' A
#
# COMPACT_ATOMS: atom_id res chain seq x y z
N MET A 1 -27.48 10.53 -5.67
CA MET A 1 -27.33 9.06 -5.76
C MET A 1 -26.94 8.54 -4.38
N LYS A 2 -27.50 7.43 -3.90
CA LYS A 2 -27.11 6.86 -2.59
C LYS A 2 -25.83 6.04 -2.76
N SER A 3 -25.05 5.89 -1.68
CA SER A 3 -23.79 5.12 -1.72
C SER A 3 -23.97 3.69 -2.23
N ASN A 4 -25.06 3.03 -1.83
CA ASN A 4 -25.37 1.66 -2.28
C ASN A 4 -25.64 1.58 -3.79
N ASP A 5 -26.35 2.57 -4.36
CA ASP A 5 -26.63 2.58 -5.80
C ASP A 5 -25.33 2.75 -6.62
N LEU A 6 -24.40 3.59 -6.14
CA LEU A 6 -23.08 3.80 -6.74
C LEU A 6 -22.20 2.56 -6.62
N PHE A 7 -22.25 1.86 -5.48
CA PHE A 7 -21.52 0.62 -5.26
C PHE A 7 -21.95 -0.47 -6.25
N ASP A 8 -23.27 -0.66 -6.41
CA ASP A 8 -23.82 -1.63 -7.36
C ASP A 8 -23.43 -1.30 -8.80
N GLU A 9 -23.38 -0.02 -9.17
CA GLU A 9 -22.93 0.42 -10.49
C GLU A 9 -21.42 0.17 -10.69
N ALA A 10 -20.59 0.47 -9.68
CA ALA A 10 -19.17 0.19 -9.71
C ALA A 10 -18.88 -1.32 -9.87
N LEU A 11 -19.67 -2.19 -9.23
CA LEU A 11 -19.52 -3.64 -9.39
C LEU A 11 -19.83 -4.15 -10.79
N ARG A 12 -20.64 -3.43 -11.58
CA ARG A 12 -20.94 -3.79 -12.98
C ARG A 12 -19.79 -3.46 -13.94
N LEU A 13 -18.83 -2.65 -13.54
CA LEU A 13 -17.67 -2.32 -14.37
C LEU A 13 -16.76 -3.55 -14.57
N PRO A 14 -16.02 -3.62 -15.68
CA PRO A 14 -14.94 -4.60 -15.85
C PRO A 14 -13.92 -4.52 -14.71
N GLU A 15 -13.28 -5.65 -14.38
CA GLU A 15 -12.32 -5.76 -13.27
C GLU A 15 -11.26 -4.66 -13.27
N ARG A 16 -10.67 -4.39 -14.44
CA ARG A 16 -9.65 -3.35 -14.60
C ARG A 16 -10.17 -1.95 -14.28
N GLU A 17 -11.42 -1.66 -14.62
CA GLU A 17 -12.04 -0.35 -14.35
C GLU A 17 -12.41 -0.23 -12.87
N ARG A 18 -12.86 -1.32 -12.25
CA ARG A 18 -13.06 -1.37 -10.78
C ARG A 18 -11.77 -1.10 -10.03
N ALA A 19 -10.67 -1.73 -10.43
CA ALA A 19 -9.36 -1.51 -9.81
C ALA A 19 -8.89 -0.05 -9.95
N LYS A 20 -9.06 0.56 -11.13
CA LYS A 20 -8.77 1.98 -11.33
C LYS A 20 -9.63 2.89 -10.46
N LEU A 21 -10.94 2.64 -10.41
CA LEU A 21 -11.87 3.42 -9.59
C LEU A 21 -11.52 3.32 -8.10
N ALA A 22 -11.23 2.11 -7.61
CA ALA A 22 -10.76 1.91 -6.24
C ALA A 22 -9.48 2.71 -5.97
N GLY A 23 -8.52 2.68 -6.90
CA GLY A 23 -7.30 3.50 -6.81
C GLY A 23 -7.59 5.00 -6.70
N TYR A 24 -8.45 5.55 -7.56
CA TYR A 24 -8.83 6.97 -7.49
C TYR A 24 -9.55 7.33 -6.18
N LEU A 25 -10.41 6.45 -5.69
CA LEU A 25 -11.09 6.67 -4.41
C LEU A 25 -10.09 6.68 -3.25
N ILE A 26 -9.13 5.75 -3.23
CA ILE A 26 -8.06 5.74 -2.23
C ILE A 26 -7.23 7.02 -2.30
N LEU A 27 -6.78 7.41 -3.49
CA LEU A 27 -6.03 8.66 -3.70
C LEU A 27 -6.83 9.91 -3.27
N SER A 28 -8.16 9.89 -3.41
CA SER A 28 -9.00 11.01 -2.95
C SER A 28 -9.10 11.10 -1.42
N LEU A 29 -8.79 10.00 -0.71
CA LEU A 29 -8.76 9.94 0.75
C LEU A 29 -7.39 10.27 1.34
N GLU A 30 -6.34 10.20 0.52
CA GLU A 30 -5.02 10.71 0.91
C GLU A 30 -5.16 12.23 1.10
N ALA A 31 -5.26 12.65 2.36
CA ALA A 31 -5.15 14.06 2.71
C ALA A 31 -3.80 14.59 2.21
N GLU A 32 -3.71 15.91 2.00
CA GLU A 32 -2.41 16.56 1.81
C GLU A 32 -1.46 16.03 2.88
N ALA A 33 -0.42 15.34 2.44
CA ALA A 33 0.53 14.69 3.34
C ALA A 33 0.96 15.72 4.38
N GLU A 34 0.88 15.36 5.67
CA GLU A 34 1.31 16.24 6.73
C GLU A 34 2.73 16.72 6.40
N SER A 35 2.92 18.04 6.39
CA SER A 35 4.15 18.63 5.88
C SER A 35 5.33 18.07 6.66
N GLY A 36 6.26 17.44 5.97
CA GLY A 36 7.45 16.83 6.58
C GLY A 36 7.38 15.32 6.76
N VAL A 37 6.22 14.67 6.55
CA VAL A 37 6.13 13.20 6.54
C VAL A 37 7.04 12.62 5.46
N GLU A 38 7.01 13.15 4.23
CA GLU A 38 7.88 12.68 3.14
C GLU A 38 9.37 12.75 3.53
N ALA A 39 9.80 13.85 4.14
CA ALA A 39 11.18 14.02 4.58
C ALA A 39 11.58 13.05 5.71
N LEU A 40 10.65 12.71 6.60
CA LEU A 40 10.86 11.69 7.63
C LEU A 40 10.95 10.28 7.02
N TRP A 41 10.17 10.00 5.98
CA TRP A 41 10.25 8.74 5.24
C TRP A 41 11.58 8.62 4.48
N ASP A 42 12.03 9.67 3.82
CA ASP A 42 13.33 9.70 3.15
C ASP A 42 14.48 9.40 4.13
N ALA A 43 14.44 10.04 5.31
CA ALA A 43 15.43 9.83 6.36
C ALA A 43 15.41 8.39 6.89
N GLU A 44 14.23 7.81 7.11
CA GLU A 44 14.07 6.43 7.57
C GLU A 44 14.55 5.42 6.51
N ILE A 45 14.24 5.65 5.23
CA ILE A 45 14.70 4.79 4.13
C ILE A 45 16.23 4.76 4.09
N GLN A 46 16.88 5.93 4.15
CA GLN A 46 18.34 5.99 4.15
C GLN A 46 18.92 5.29 5.37
N ALA A 47 18.37 5.53 6.57
CA ALA A 47 18.84 4.88 7.79
C ALA A 47 18.75 3.35 7.71
N ARG A 48 17.68 2.80 7.10
CA ARG A 48 17.53 1.36 6.91
C ARG A 48 18.50 0.80 5.88
N LEU A 49 18.76 1.53 4.79
CA LEU A 49 19.76 1.13 3.80
C LEU A 49 21.14 1.05 4.44
N ASP A 50 21.53 2.05 5.23
CA ASP A 50 22.81 2.07 5.92
C ASP A 50 22.96 0.87 6.88
N GLN A 51 21.92 0.54 7.65
CA GLN A 51 21.90 -0.63 8.52
C GLN A 51 22.01 -1.96 7.76
N LEU A 52 21.35 -2.05 6.60
CA LEU A 52 21.43 -3.23 5.72
C LEU A 52 22.85 -3.39 5.17
N GLU A 53 23.46 -2.32 4.69
CA GLU A 53 24.82 -2.32 4.13
C GLU A 53 25.89 -2.60 5.19
N ALA A 54 25.70 -2.08 6.41
CA ALA A 54 26.57 -2.34 7.55
C ALA A 54 26.43 -3.79 8.11
N GLY A 55 25.34 -4.48 7.78
CA GLY A 55 25.04 -5.80 8.34
C GLY A 55 24.53 -5.75 9.78
N ASP A 56 24.03 -4.61 10.23
CA ASP A 56 23.54 -4.38 11.60
C ASP A 56 22.17 -5.04 11.87
N VAL A 57 21.51 -5.53 10.80
CA VAL A 57 20.17 -6.11 10.86
C VAL A 57 20.15 -7.53 10.31
N GLN A 58 19.30 -8.37 10.92
CA GLN A 58 19.05 -9.71 10.42
C GLN A 58 18.07 -9.66 9.24
N LEU A 59 18.52 -10.14 8.08
CA LEU A 59 17.67 -10.25 6.89
C LEU A 59 16.69 -11.43 7.01
N VAL A 60 15.52 -11.26 6.41
CA VAL A 60 14.53 -12.33 6.23
C VAL A 60 14.49 -12.68 4.74
N PRO A 61 14.53 -13.97 4.36
CA PRO A 61 14.38 -14.39 2.97
C PRO A 61 13.06 -13.89 2.37
N ALA A 62 13.10 -13.44 1.11
CA ALA A 62 11.93 -12.88 0.43
C ALA A 62 10.79 -13.89 0.32
N GLU A 63 11.12 -15.18 0.13
CA GLU A 63 10.15 -16.27 0.03
C GLU A 63 9.36 -16.43 1.33
N GLU A 64 9.99 -16.22 2.49
CA GLU A 64 9.33 -16.28 3.78
C GLU A 64 8.33 -15.12 3.95
N VAL A 65 8.73 -13.92 3.54
CA VAL A 65 7.86 -12.72 3.59
C VAL A 65 6.63 -12.93 2.71
N ILE A 66 6.81 -13.40 1.47
CA ILE A 66 5.72 -13.67 0.53
C ILE A 66 4.80 -14.76 1.07
N ALA A 67 5.35 -15.87 1.58
CA ALA A 67 4.56 -16.96 2.15
C ALA A 67 3.69 -16.49 3.33
N ARG A 68 4.19 -15.56 4.16
CA ARG A 68 3.41 -14.96 5.25
C ARG A 68 2.31 -14.02 4.75
N LEU A 69 2.57 -13.22 3.71
CA LEU A 69 1.58 -12.33 3.11
C LEU A 69 0.40 -13.10 2.50
N LEU A 70 0.68 -14.18 1.76
CA LEU A 70 -0.38 -14.98 1.13
C LEU A 70 -1.35 -15.57 2.15
N LYS A 71 -0.85 -16.02 3.31
CA LYS A 71 -1.70 -16.50 4.42
C LYS A 71 -2.64 -15.44 5.00
N ILE A 72 -2.31 -14.15 4.88
CA ILE A 72 -3.16 -13.04 5.34
C ILE A 72 -4.28 -12.78 4.34
N VAL A 73 -3.98 -12.83 3.04
CA VAL A 73 -4.93 -12.54 1.96
C VAL A 73 -5.93 -13.69 1.74
N GLU A 74 -5.54 -14.93 2.06
CA GLU A 74 -6.42 -16.11 1.99
C GLU A 74 -7.45 -16.22 3.13
N ARG A 75 -7.48 -15.26 4.07
CA ARG A 75 -8.31 -15.30 5.27
C ARG A 75 -9.52 -14.37 5.18
#